data_AF-A0A7V9EG16-F1
#
_entry.id   AF-A0A7V9EG16-F1
#
_cell.length_a   1.000
_cell.length_b   1.000
_cell.length_c   1.000
_cell.angle_alpha   90.00
_cell.angle_beta   90.00
_cell.angle_gamma   90.00
#
_symmetry.space_group_name_H-M   'P 1'
#
loop_
_entity.id
_entity.type
_entity.pdbx_description
1 polymer ?
#
loop_
_entity_poly.entity_id
_entity_poly.type
_entity_poly.pdbx_seq_one_letter_code
_entity_poly.pdbx_strand_id
1 'polypeptide(L)'
;WAEDGKLARIFVKDVEDPENFGVVLYSEGGAVTDIVEKAGVVDMRFDAPPSSHAVVGLYCYPPDVFDVITRLEPSSRGELEITDVNRHYAAEGRLEAREVEGWWEDAGKHWQHLADIGRRIDETGANK
;
A
#
# COMPACT_ATOMS: atom_id res chain seq x y z
N TRP A 1 12.22 12.01 -8.27
CA TRP A 1 12.08 11.68 -6.82
C TRP A 1 12.87 10.42 -6.44
N ALA A 2 13.28 9.59 -7.40
CA ALA A 2 14.48 8.76 -7.29
C ALA A 2 15.57 9.45 -8.11
N GLU A 3 16.74 9.74 -7.52
CA GLU A 3 17.85 10.43 -8.21
C GLU A 3 18.29 9.69 -9.48
N ASP A 4 18.16 8.36 -9.49
CA ASP A 4 18.50 7.50 -10.63
C ASP A 4 17.30 7.03 -11.46
N GLY A 5 16.08 7.45 -11.12
CA GLY A 5 14.86 7.02 -11.84
C GLY A 5 14.59 5.52 -11.81
N LYS A 6 15.15 4.78 -10.85
CA LYS A 6 15.05 3.31 -10.73
C LYS A 6 14.24 2.82 -9.55
N LEU A 7 13.86 3.67 -8.61
CA LEU A 7 13.12 3.24 -7.41
C LEU A 7 11.62 3.38 -7.64
N ALA A 8 10.88 2.43 -7.08
CA ALA A 8 9.44 2.53 -6.87
C ALA A 8 9.17 3.14 -5.49
N ARG A 9 8.03 3.80 -5.34
CA ARG A 9 7.59 4.38 -4.08
C ARG A 9 6.12 4.13 -3.85
N ILE A 10 5.84 3.57 -2.69
CA ILE A 10 4.51 3.49 -2.10
C ILE A 10 4.40 4.51 -0.98
N PHE A 11 3.16 4.87 -0.70
CA PHE A 11 2.83 5.72 0.43
C PHE A 11 2.10 4.89 1.47
N VAL A 12 2.35 5.17 2.75
CA VAL A 12 1.77 4.41 3.84
C VAL A 12 1.12 5.30 4.87
N LYS A 13 0.15 4.73 5.58
CA LYS A 13 -0.49 5.35 6.74
C LYS A 13 -0.52 4.37 7.90
N ASP A 14 -0.21 4.84 9.09
CA ASP A 14 -0.48 4.11 10.32
C ASP A 14 -2.00 4.05 10.57
N VAL A 15 -2.55 2.84 10.68
CA VAL A 15 -3.99 2.59 10.83
C VAL A 15 -4.28 1.63 11.98
N GLU A 16 -5.47 1.75 12.55
CA GLU A 16 -5.92 0.88 13.64
C GLU A 16 -6.40 -0.50 13.15
N ASP A 17 -6.80 -0.62 11.88
CA ASP A 17 -7.36 -1.83 11.26
C ASP A 17 -6.53 -2.35 10.06
N PRO A 18 -5.25 -2.68 10.24
CA PRO A 18 -4.31 -3.04 9.16
C PRO A 18 -4.69 -4.30 8.38
N GLU A 19 -5.48 -5.23 8.95
CA GLU A 19 -5.94 -6.46 8.32
C GLU A 19 -6.82 -6.22 7.07
N ASN A 20 -7.39 -5.03 6.94
CA ASN A 20 -8.24 -4.66 5.81
C ASN A 20 -7.45 -4.24 4.56
N PHE A 21 -6.12 -4.13 4.65
CA PHE A 21 -5.27 -3.53 3.63
C PHE A 21 -4.08 -4.40 3.24
N GLY A 22 -3.39 -4.00 2.17
CA GLY A 22 -2.00 -4.39 1.95
C GLY A 22 -1.10 -3.65 2.92
N VAL A 23 -0.30 -4.37 3.72
CA VAL A 23 0.58 -3.79 4.74
C VAL A 23 2.03 -4.09 4.48
N VAL A 24 2.92 -3.21 4.93
CA VAL A 24 4.35 -3.32 4.65
C VAL A 24 5.03 -4.29 5.61
N LEU A 25 5.88 -5.17 5.08
CA LEU A 25 6.87 -5.90 5.86
C LEU A 25 8.22 -5.20 5.74
N TYR A 26 8.81 -4.89 6.88
CA TYR A 26 10.13 -4.29 6.97
C TYR A 26 11.18 -5.32 7.40
N SER A 27 12.41 -5.15 6.92
CA SER A 27 13.58 -5.77 7.54
C SER A 27 13.92 -5.07 8.85
N GLU A 28 14.82 -5.67 9.65
CA GLU A 28 15.38 -5.05 10.86
C GLU A 28 16.04 -3.68 10.59
N GLY A 29 16.56 -3.47 9.37
CA GLY A 29 17.16 -2.21 8.95
C GLY A 29 16.14 -1.16 8.45
N GLY A 30 14.84 -1.43 8.50
CA GLY A 30 13.78 -0.53 8.06
C GLY A 30 13.54 -0.47 6.55
N ALA A 31 14.23 -1.31 5.76
CA ALA A 31 13.95 -1.44 4.32
C ALA A 31 12.69 -2.28 4.08
N VAL A 32 11.90 -1.93 3.06
CA VAL A 32 10.71 -2.71 2.64
C VAL A 32 11.15 -4.01 1.98
N THR A 33 10.70 -5.14 2.50
CA THR A 33 11.08 -6.48 2.00
C THR A 33 9.93 -7.25 1.38
N ASP A 34 8.70 -6.97 1.78
CA ASP A 34 7.49 -7.58 1.21
C ASP A 34 6.29 -6.66 1.46
N ILE A 35 5.18 -6.92 0.75
CA ILE A 35 3.86 -6.35 1.04
C ILE A 35 2.92 -7.53 1.28
N VAL A 36 2.15 -7.48 2.36
CA VAL A 36 1.22 -8.54 2.76
C VAL A 36 -0.20 -8.07 2.50
N GLU A 37 -0.87 -8.66 1.50
CA GLU A 37 -2.28 -8.36 1.21
C GLU A 37 -3.18 -9.02 2.24
N LYS A 38 -3.87 -8.22 3.07
CA LYS A 38 -4.90 -8.67 4.04
C LYS A 38 -4.52 -9.95 4.77
N ALA A 39 -3.54 -9.83 5.65
CA ALA A 39 -2.94 -10.95 6.39
C ALA A 39 -4.02 -11.87 7.00
N GLY A 40 -3.90 -13.18 6.78
CA GLY A 40 -4.81 -14.20 7.30
C GLY A 40 -6.12 -14.37 6.50
N VAL A 41 -6.35 -13.53 5.49
CA VAL A 41 -7.55 -13.58 4.63
C VAL A 41 -7.19 -13.81 3.17
N VAL A 42 -6.25 -13.02 2.64
CA VAL A 42 -5.77 -13.15 1.25
C VAL A 42 -4.37 -13.75 1.24
N ASP A 43 -3.45 -13.18 2.02
CA ASP A 43 -2.12 -13.74 2.21
C ASP A 43 -2.07 -14.62 3.47
N MET A 44 -2.10 -15.94 3.25
CA MET A 44 -2.08 -16.95 4.31
C MET A 44 -0.68 -17.23 4.85
N ARG A 45 0.37 -16.55 4.37
CA ARG A 45 1.73 -16.69 4.93
C ARG A 45 1.86 -16.02 6.30
N PHE A 46 0.91 -15.15 6.65
CA PHE A 46 0.90 -14.35 7.87
C PHE A 46 -0.46 -14.48 8.57
N ASP A 47 -0.46 -14.90 9.84
CA ASP A 47 -1.69 -15.00 10.65
C ASP A 47 -2.15 -13.65 11.20
N ALA A 48 -1.27 -12.63 11.18
CA ALA A 48 -1.55 -11.27 11.61
C ALA A 48 -0.72 -10.26 10.80
N PRO A 49 -1.17 -8.99 10.70
CA PRO A 49 -0.43 -7.94 9.99
C PRO A 49 0.98 -7.74 10.59
N PRO A 50 2.07 -7.77 9.79
CA PRO A 50 3.43 -7.57 10.28
C PRO A 50 3.74 -6.11 10.67
N SER A 51 2.90 -5.16 10.27
CA SER A 51 2.94 -3.75 10.68
C SER A 51 1.55 -3.13 10.60
N SER A 52 1.39 -1.96 11.21
CA SER A 52 0.20 -1.11 11.08
C SER A 52 0.27 -0.17 9.86
N HIS A 53 1.33 -0.23 9.06
CA HIS A 53 1.52 0.63 7.90
C HIS A 53 0.77 0.08 6.68
N ALA A 54 -0.46 0.56 6.50
CA ALA A 54 -1.28 0.27 5.34
C ALA A 54 -0.80 1.04 4.11
N VAL A 55 -0.74 0.36 2.97
CA VAL A 55 -0.41 0.96 1.68
C VAL A 55 -1.58 1.82 1.21
N VAL A 56 -1.31 3.11 1.06
CA VAL A 56 -2.23 4.09 0.50
C VAL A 56 -2.34 3.86 -1.02
N GLY A 57 -3.51 4.17 -1.59
CA GLY A 57 -3.81 4.10 -3.02
C GLY A 57 -3.05 5.12 -3.90
N LEU A 58 -1.79 5.39 -3.59
CA LEU A 58 -0.89 6.25 -4.35
C LEU A 58 0.43 5.49 -4.58
N TYR A 59 0.79 5.35 -5.86
CA TYR A 59 1.92 4.54 -6.28
C TYR A 59 2.72 5.30 -7.33
N CYS A 60 4.03 5.31 -7.18
CA CYS A 60 4.93 5.90 -8.16
C CYS A 60 5.97 4.85 -8.58
N TYR A 61 6.06 4.57 -9.89
CA TYR A 61 6.96 3.53 -10.41
C TYR A 61 7.90 4.07 -11.49
N PRO A 62 9.07 3.42 -11.67
CA PRO A 62 9.89 3.63 -12.85
C PRO A 62 9.24 3.03 -14.11
N PRO A 63 9.68 3.42 -15.32
CA PRO A 63 9.08 2.96 -16.57
C PRO A 63 9.12 1.43 -16.79
N ASP A 64 10.03 0.70 -16.14
CA ASP A 64 10.11 -0.76 -16.22
C ASP A 64 8.90 -1.47 -15.60
N VAL A 65 8.02 -0.74 -14.89
CA VAL A 65 6.75 -1.29 -14.38
C VAL A 65 5.90 -1.90 -15.46
N PHE A 66 5.96 -1.38 -16.69
CA PHE A 66 5.22 -1.93 -17.82
C PHE A 66 5.68 -3.35 -18.19
N ASP A 67 6.95 -3.68 -17.97
CA ASP A 67 7.44 -5.04 -18.15
C ASP A 67 6.97 -5.94 -17.00
N VAL A 68 6.90 -5.42 -15.78
CA VAL A 68 6.42 -6.15 -14.60
C VAL A 68 4.95 -6.54 -14.76
N ILE A 69 4.07 -5.57 -15.09
CA ILE A 69 2.63 -5.82 -15.20
C ILE A 69 2.28 -6.85 -16.29
N THR A 70 3.08 -6.94 -17.35
CA THR A 70 2.83 -7.91 -18.44
C THR A 70 3.08 -9.37 -18.03
N ARG A 71 3.78 -9.57 -16.91
CA ARG A 71 4.13 -10.90 -16.38
C ARG A 71 3.28 -11.32 -15.18
N LEU A 72 2.38 -10.45 -14.72
CA LEU A 72 1.49 -10.78 -13.61
C LEU A 72 0.51 -11.87 -13.99
N GLU A 73 0.23 -12.75 -13.04
CA GLU A 73 -0.82 -13.76 -13.15
C GLU A 73 -2.00 -13.34 -12.28
N PRO A 74 -3.24 -13.64 -12.69
CA PRO A 74 -4.41 -13.37 -11.86
C PRO A 74 -4.32 -14.09 -10.51
N SER A 75 -4.71 -13.39 -9.44
CA SER A 75 -4.82 -13.96 -8.10
C SER A 75 -5.94 -15.01 -8.03
N SER A 76 -6.12 -15.63 -6.86
CA SER A 76 -7.25 -16.54 -6.61
C SER A 76 -8.62 -15.87 -6.81
N ARG A 77 -8.67 -14.52 -6.82
CA ARG A 77 -9.85 -13.71 -7.12
C ARG A 77 -10.04 -13.41 -8.60
N GLY A 78 -9.07 -13.77 -9.45
CA GLY A 78 -9.07 -13.44 -10.87
C GLY A 78 -8.64 -11.99 -11.17
N GLU A 79 -8.02 -11.30 -10.21
CA GLU A 79 -7.55 -9.91 -10.35
C GLU A 79 -6.03 -9.86 -10.54
N LEU A 80 -5.53 -8.86 -11.27
CA LEU A 80 -4.11 -8.53 -11.27
C LEU A 80 -3.83 -7.58 -10.12
N GLU A 81 -3.10 -8.03 -9.11
CA GLU A 81 -2.95 -7.31 -7.85
C GLU A 81 -1.82 -6.28 -7.92
N ILE A 82 -2.09 -5.03 -7.52
CA ILE A 82 -1.04 -4.02 -7.37
C ILE A 82 0.00 -4.43 -6.32
N THR A 83 -0.42 -5.24 -5.34
CA THR A 83 0.46 -5.79 -4.32
C THR A 83 1.56 -6.65 -4.93
N ASP A 84 1.32 -7.38 -6.02
CA ASP A 84 2.36 -8.17 -6.68
C ASP A 84 3.38 -7.32 -7.42
N VAL A 85 2.98 -6.18 -7.99
CA VAL A 85 3.91 -5.17 -8.52
C VAL A 85 4.81 -4.64 -7.40
N ASN A 86 4.22 -4.30 -6.26
CA ASN A 86 4.98 -3.79 -5.12
C ASN A 86 5.98 -4.84 -4.60
N ARG A 87 5.55 -6.11 -4.48
CA ARG A 87 6.43 -7.22 -4.09
C ARG A 87 7.62 -7.39 -5.01
N HIS A 88 7.40 -7.27 -6.33
CA HIS A 88 8.48 -7.33 -7.30
C HIS A 88 9.57 -6.29 -6.99
N TYR A 89 9.20 -5.03 -6.81
CA TYR A 89 10.17 -3.98 -6.46
C TYR A 89 10.77 -4.15 -5.05
N ALA A 90 10.01 -4.67 -4.08
CA ALA A 90 10.50 -4.95 -2.73
C ALA A 90 11.59 -6.04 -2.75
N ALA A 91 11.35 -7.13 -3.49
CA ALA A 91 12.29 -8.23 -3.66
C ALA A 91 13.60 -7.79 -4.34
N GLU A 92 13.54 -6.78 -5.22
CA GLU A 92 14.72 -6.18 -5.85
C GLU A 92 15.42 -5.13 -4.95
N GLY A 93 14.88 -4.83 -3.75
CA GLY A 93 15.39 -3.77 -2.89
C GLY A 93 15.18 -2.36 -3.48
N ARG A 94 14.20 -2.20 -4.38
CA ARG A 94 13.91 -0.98 -5.13
C ARG A 94 12.60 -0.31 -4.70
N LEU A 95 11.95 -0.79 -3.65
CA LEU A 95 10.72 -0.21 -3.12
C LEU A 95 11.00 0.64 -1.88
N GLU A 96 10.60 1.91 -1.93
CA GLU A 96 10.57 2.80 -0.78
C GLU A 96 9.14 2.99 -0.25
N ALA A 97 8.97 2.99 1.06
CA ALA A 97 7.75 3.46 1.71
C ALA A 97 7.94 4.90 2.23
N ARG A 98 6.95 5.75 2.01
CA ARG A 98 6.88 7.10 2.60
C ARG A 98 5.58 7.27 3.37
N GLU A 99 5.68 7.71 4.60
CA GLU A 99 4.50 7.99 5.41
C GLU A 99 3.79 9.24 4.89
N VAL A 100 2.45 9.17 4.86
CA VAL A 100 1.59 10.31 4.54
C VAL A 100 1.34 11.12 5.81
N GLU A 101 1.80 12.36 5.80
CA GLU A 101 1.48 13.36 6.82
C GLU A 101 0.00 13.77 6.74
N GLY A 102 -0.57 14.19 7.87
CA GLY A 102 -1.99 14.54 7.95
C GLY A 102 -2.88 13.30 7.94
N TRP A 103 -4.12 13.46 7.50
CA TRP A 103 -5.10 12.37 7.50
C TRP A 103 -5.25 11.73 6.13
N TRP A 104 -5.52 10.43 6.13
CA TRP A 104 -5.89 9.66 4.94
C TRP A 104 -7.13 8.85 5.28
N GLU A 105 -8.06 8.78 4.33
CA GLU A 105 -9.29 8.02 4.46
C GLU A 105 -9.59 7.26 3.17
N ASP A 106 -10.07 6.03 3.31
CA ASP A 106 -10.62 5.25 2.21
C ASP A 106 -12.15 5.40 2.17
N ALA A 107 -12.66 6.00 1.10
CA ALA A 107 -14.08 6.18 0.86
C ALA A 107 -14.80 4.89 0.44
N GLY A 108 -14.08 3.77 0.29
CA GLY A 108 -14.60 2.47 -0.12
C GLY A 108 -15.12 1.56 1.01
N LYS A 109 -14.88 1.87 2.30
CA LYS A 109 -15.23 0.99 3.43
C LYS A 109 -16.75 0.74 3.58
N HIS A 110 -17.50 1.76 3.99
CA HIS A 110 -18.95 1.67 4.22
C HIS A 110 -19.59 3.06 4.08
N TRP A 111 -20.89 3.15 3.74
CA TRP A 111 -21.56 4.44 3.49
C TRP A 111 -21.54 5.40 4.69
N GLN A 112 -21.52 4.88 5.92
CA GLN A 112 -21.40 5.69 7.14
C GLN A 112 -20.02 6.36 7.22
N HIS A 113 -18.96 5.67 6.78
CA HIS A 113 -17.60 6.20 6.71
C HIS A 113 -17.53 7.43 5.79
N LEU A 114 -18.30 7.43 4.71
CA LEU A 114 -18.36 8.57 3.80
C LEU A 114 -18.92 9.84 4.47
N ALA A 115 -19.89 9.71 5.38
CA ALA A 115 -20.41 10.85 6.13
C ALA A 115 -19.36 11.40 7.12
N ASP A 116 -18.53 10.53 7.68
CA ASP A 116 -17.46 10.89 8.60
C ASP A 116 -16.33 11.63 7.86
N ILE A 117 -15.95 11.13 6.68
CA ILE A 117 -15.04 11.82 5.75
C ILE A 117 -15.57 13.22 5.42
N GLY A 118 -16.87 13.34 5.13
CA GLY A 118 -17.50 14.64 4.84
C GLY A 118 -17.37 15.64 6.00
N ARG A 119 -17.61 15.20 7.24
CA ARG A 119 -17.43 16.06 8.43
C ARG A 119 -15.97 16.45 8.63
N ARG A 120 -15.05 15.51 8.42
CA ARG A 120 -13.61 15.77 8.52
C ARG A 120 -13.15 16.81 7.51
N ILE A 121 -13.62 16.73 6.27
CA ILE A 121 -13.33 17.73 5.22
C ILE A 121 -13.88 19.11 5.60
N ASP A 122 -15.09 19.19 6.18
CA ASP A 122 -15.67 20.45 6.63
C ASP A 122 -14.83 21.09 7.75
N GLU A 123 -14.38 20.29 8.71
CA GLU A 123 -13.59 20.72 9.86
C GLU A 123 -12.17 21.15 9.49
N THR A 124 -11.47 20.35 8.67
CA THR A 124 -10.03 20.54 8.41
C THR A 124 -9.72 21.13 7.03
N GLY A 125 -10.65 21.05 6.09
CA GLY A 125 -10.37 21.20 4.67
C GLY A 125 -9.69 19.94 4.09
N ALA A 126 -9.78 19.77 2.77
CA ALA A 126 -9.19 18.64 2.05
C ALA A 126 -7.70 18.83 1.70
N ASN A 127 -7.18 20.06 1.73
CA ASN A 127 -5.81 20.42 1.30
C ASN A 127 -5.26 21.65 2.07
N LYS A 128 -5.67 21.85 3.33
CA LYS A 128 -5.19 22.99 4.13
C LYS A 128 -3.94 22.64 4.92
#